data_AF-A0A6M0CA41-F1
#
_entry.id   AF-A0A6M0CA41-F1
#
_cell.length_a   1.000
_cell.length_b   1.000
_cell.length_c   1.000
_cell.angle_alpha   90.00
_cell.angle_beta   90.00
_cell.angle_gamma   90.00
#
_symmetry.space_group_name_H-M   'P 1'
#
loop_
_entity.id
_entity.type
_entity.pdbx_description
1 polymer ?
#
loop_
_entity_poly.entity_id
_entity_poly.type
_entity_poly.pdbx_seq_one_letter_code
_entity_poly.pdbx_strand_id
1 'polypeptide(L)'
;MAKDDSQSSKTDSEETNSVPQGGIFSIFNALPEYDRGNRLYGIKRYEGAVECYQRAVAIKPDWARAWLRLAECLKNLQRYE
;
A
#
# COMPACT_ATOMS: atom_id res chain seq x y z
N MET A 1 -23.09 10.73 -34.32
CA MET A 1 -24.08 10.76 -33.23
C MET A 1 -24.24 9.31 -32.78
N ALA A 2 -23.85 8.85 -31.60
CA ALA A 2 -23.41 9.45 -30.36
C ALA A 2 -22.55 8.40 -29.60
N LYS A 3 -21.60 8.86 -28.79
CA LYS A 3 -21.24 8.42 -27.42
C LYS A 3 -21.25 6.90 -27.13
N ASP A 4 -20.20 6.28 -26.61
CA ASP A 4 -19.49 6.67 -25.39
C ASP A 4 -18.14 5.93 -25.29
N ASP A 5 -17.13 6.69 -24.86
CA ASP A 5 -15.83 6.22 -24.38
C ASP A 5 -15.97 5.49 -23.04
N SER A 6 -14.92 4.73 -22.70
CA SER A 6 -14.52 4.38 -21.33
C SER A 6 -15.30 3.24 -20.64
N GLN A 7 -14.86 2.00 -20.90
CA GLN A 7 -14.77 1.02 -19.80
C GLN A 7 -13.36 1.09 -19.20
N SER A 8 -13.08 2.21 -18.52
CA SER A 8 -11.98 2.33 -17.55
C SER A 8 -12.51 2.05 -16.15
N SER A 9 -11.63 1.50 -15.32
CA SER A 9 -11.81 1.20 -13.89
C SER A 9 -12.97 0.26 -13.57
N LYS A 10 -12.71 -1.06 -13.65
CA LYS A 10 -13.22 -1.95 -12.61
C LYS A 10 -12.53 -1.50 -11.32
N THR A 11 -13.24 -0.69 -10.57
CA THR A 11 -12.91 -0.24 -9.24
C THR A 11 -12.77 -1.47 -8.35
N ASP A 12 -11.53 -1.80 -8.01
CA ASP A 12 -11.17 -2.68 -6.90
C ASP A 12 -11.86 -2.15 -5.63
N SER A 13 -13.04 -2.67 -5.36
CA SER A 13 -13.87 -2.28 -4.21
C SER A 13 -14.60 -3.51 -3.69
N GLU A 14 -13.85 -4.59 -3.54
CA GLU A 14 -14.32 -5.76 -2.82
C GLU A 14 -13.35 -6.05 -1.67
N GLU A 15 -13.94 -6.04 -0.48
CA GLU A 15 -13.46 -6.69 0.72
C GLU A 15 -12.26 -6.05 1.43
N THR A 16 -12.50 -4.90 2.07
CA THR A 16 -11.82 -4.60 3.34
C THR A 16 -12.40 -5.48 4.43
N ASN A 17 -12.12 -6.78 4.32
CA ASN A 17 -12.42 -7.78 5.34
C ASN A 17 -11.70 -7.39 6.63
N SER A 18 -12.52 -7.12 7.65
CA SER A 18 -12.15 -6.78 9.00
C SER A 18 -11.17 -7.79 9.61
N VAL A 19 -9.95 -7.36 9.95
CA VAL A 19 -9.14 -8.06 10.94
C VAL A 19 -8.51 -7.06 11.90
N PRO A 20 -9.07 -6.88 13.12
CA PRO A 20 -8.38 -6.14 14.16
C PRO A 20 -7.30 -7.06 14.77
N GLN A 21 -6.08 -7.03 14.24
CA GLN A 21 -4.87 -7.55 14.92
C GLN A 21 -4.30 -6.50 15.89
N GLY A 22 -5.15 -5.65 16.46
CA GLY A 22 -4.81 -4.45 17.24
C GLY A 22 -4.31 -4.75 18.64
N GLY A 23 -3.27 -5.59 18.78
CA GLY A 23 -2.50 -5.72 20.01
C GLY A 23 -1.22 -4.89 19.93
N ILE A 24 -0.71 -4.45 21.08
CA ILE A 24 0.60 -3.77 21.23
C ILE A 24 1.74 -4.52 20.51
N PHE A 25 1.59 -5.84 20.31
CA PHE A 25 2.57 -6.69 19.64
C PHE A 25 2.55 -6.64 18.10
N SER A 26 1.51 -6.07 17.48
CA SER A 26 1.38 -5.96 16.01
C SER A 26 2.52 -5.19 15.35
N ILE A 27 3.14 -4.25 16.07
CA ILE A 27 4.28 -3.48 15.59
C ILE A 27 5.48 -4.40 15.26
N PHE A 28 5.73 -5.44 16.06
CA PHE A 28 6.87 -6.34 15.86
C PHE A 28 6.75 -7.17 14.59
N ASN A 29 5.53 -7.51 14.19
CA ASN A 29 5.26 -8.25 12.96
C ASN A 29 5.23 -7.34 11.73
N ALA A 30 4.80 -6.08 11.89
CA ALA A 30 4.72 -5.13 10.77
C ALA A 30 6.08 -4.50 10.40
N LEU A 31 6.96 -4.29 11.38
CA LEU A 31 8.29 -3.69 11.22
C LEU A 31 9.15 -4.30 10.09
N PRO A 32 9.33 -5.63 10.00
CA PRO A 32 10.19 -6.21 8.96
C PRO A 32 9.70 -5.93 7.53
N GLU A 33 8.39 -5.96 7.30
CA GLU A 33 7.80 -5.63 6.00
C GLU A 33 7.98 -4.13 5.69
N TYR A 34 7.77 -3.24 6.68
CA TYR A 34 8.02 -1.81 6.53
C TYR A 34 9.49 -1.50 6.19
N ASP A 35 10.45 -2.15 6.85
CA ASP A 35 11.87 -1.96 6.55
C ASP A 35 12.26 -2.51 5.19
N ARG A 36 11.67 -3.64 4.78
CA ARG A 36 11.82 -4.17 3.42
C ARG A 36 11.28 -3.18 2.39
N GLY A 37 10.11 -2.59 2.65
CA GLY A 37 9.53 -1.53 1.83
C GLY A 37 10.45 -0.32 1.71
N ASN A 38 11.08 0.13 2.81
CA ASN A 38 12.03 1.26 2.77
C ASN A 38 13.26 0.95 1.91
N ARG A 39 13.80 -0.27 2.00
CA ARG A 39 14.93 -0.69 1.15
C ARG A 39 14.56 -0.67 -0.32
N LEU A 40 13.38 -1.19 -0.67
CA LEU A 40 12.88 -1.20 -2.06
C LEU A 40 12.60 0.22 -2.58
N TYR A 41 12.02 1.08 -1.74
CA TYR A 41 11.82 2.48 -2.05
C TYR A 41 13.13 3.21 -2.34
N GLY A 42 14.18 2.94 -1.56
CA GLY A 42 15.51 3.51 -1.75
C GLY A 42 16.16 3.15 -3.10
N ILE A 43 15.88 1.95 -3.61
CA ILE A 43 16.35 1.51 -4.94
C ILE A 43 15.35 1.82 -6.07
N LYS A 44 14.35 2.69 -5.82
CA LYS A 44 13.30 3.10 -6.78
C LYS A 44 12.44 1.96 -7.33
N ARG A 45 12.36 0.82 -6.63
CA ARG A 45 11.43 -0.27 -6.96
C ARG A 45 10.13 -0.06 -6.20
N TYR A 46 9.31 0.86 -6.69
CA TYR A 46 8.12 1.33 -5.97
C TYR A 46 7.01 0.28 -5.93
N GLU A 47 6.88 -0.57 -6.95
CA GLU A 47 5.89 -1.65 -7.03
C GLU A 47 6.10 -2.67 -5.90
N GLY A 48 7.34 -3.14 -5.73
CA GLY A 48 7.68 -4.05 -4.63
C GLY A 48 7.60 -3.38 -3.26
N ALA A 49 7.86 -2.07 -3.18
CA ALA A 49 7.70 -1.30 -1.95
C ALA A 49 6.22 -1.21 -1.53
N VAL A 50 5.31 -1.01 -2.50
CA VAL A 50 3.85 -1.00 -2.28
C VAL A 50 3.40 -2.30 -1.63
N GLU A 51 3.78 -3.47 -2.17
CA GLU A 51 3.40 -4.76 -1.59
C GLU A 51 3.86 -4.91 -0.13
N CYS A 52 5.10 -4.48 0.17
CA CYS A 52 5.65 -4.54 1.51
C CYS A 52 4.90 -3.61 2.48
N TYR A 53 4.59 -2.38 2.07
CA TYR A 53 3.83 -1.46 2.91
C TYR A 53 2.37 -1.88 3.08
N GLN A 54 1.75 -2.49 2.06
CA GLN A 54 0.41 -3.07 2.16
C GLN A 54 0.35 -4.18 3.21
N ARG A 55 1.34 -5.07 3.26
CA ARG A 55 1.45 -6.07 4.34
C ARG A 55 1.63 -5.44 5.71
N ALA A 56 2.46 -4.38 5.80
CA ALA A 56 2.66 -3.67 7.06
C ALA A 56 1.36 -3.01 7.59
N VAL A 57 0.56 -2.39 6.71
CA VAL A 57 -0.75 -1.81 7.10
C VAL A 57 -1.81 -2.88 7.33
N ALA A 58 -1.76 -4.04 6.67
CA ALA A 58 -2.65 -5.16 6.96
C ALA A 58 -2.39 -5.73 8.37
N ILE A 59 -1.13 -5.76 8.82
CA ILE A 59 -0.75 -6.21 10.16
C ILE A 59 -1.08 -5.14 11.22
N LYS A 60 -0.76 -3.87 10.93
CA LYS A 60 -1.07 -2.73 11.80
C LYS A 60 -1.79 -1.64 10.99
N PRO A 61 -3.14 -1.68 10.92
CA PRO A 61 -3.92 -0.69 10.17
C PRO A 61 -3.80 0.72 10.75
N ASP A 62 -3.54 0.83 12.05
CA ASP A 62 -3.30 2.07 12.77
C ASP A 62 -1.86 2.62 12.59
N TRP A 63 -1.04 2.03 11.72
CA TRP A 63 0.32 2.52 11.51
C TRP A 63 0.38 3.65 10.47
N ALA A 64 0.14 4.88 10.92
CA ALA A 64 0.14 6.08 10.07
C ALA A 64 1.41 6.22 9.20
N ARG A 65 2.58 5.85 9.73
CA ARG A 65 3.86 5.92 8.99
C ARG A 65 3.93 4.94 7.82
N ALA A 66 3.36 3.74 7.96
CA ALA A 66 3.29 2.77 6.87
C ALA A 66 2.35 3.26 5.75
N TRP A 67 1.20 3.85 6.12
CA TRP A 67 0.29 4.49 5.16
C TRP A 67 0.95 5.66 4.41
N LEU A 68 1.71 6.51 5.11
CA LEU A 68 2.42 7.62 4.49
C LEU A 68 3.43 7.12 3.44
N ARG A 69 4.20 6.07 3.77
CA ARG A 69 5.13 5.47 2.82
C ARG A 69 4.42 4.82 1.63
N LEU A 70 3.31 4.14 1.85
CA LEU A 70 2.49 3.57 0.78
C LEU A 70 2.01 4.66 -0.19
N ALA A 71 1.49 5.78 0.33
CA ALA A 71 1.06 6.92 -0.47
C ALA A 71 2.23 7.55 -1.25
N GLU A 72 3.41 7.68 -0.65
CA GLU A 72 4.62 8.15 -1.35
C GLU A 72 4.99 7.22 -2.53
N CYS A 73 4.90 5.90 -2.33
CA CYS A 73 5.17 4.94 -3.40
C CYS A 73 4.16 5.07 -4.54
N LEU A 74 2.86 5.12 -4.23
CA LEU A 74 1.81 5.25 -5.24
C LEU A 74 1.94 6.55 -6.03
N LYS A 75 2.23 7.67 -5.35
CA LYS A 75 2.51 8.95 -6.01
C LYS A 75 3.71 8.87 -6.94
N ASN A 76 4.76 8.16 -6.53
CA ASN A 76 5.95 7.99 -7.36
C ASN A 76 5.65 7.10 -8.56
N LEU A 77 4.93 5.98 -8.39
CA LEU A 77 4.47 5.14 -9.51
C LEU A 77 3.63 5.92 -10.53
N GLN A 78 2.73 6.77 -10.06
CA GLN A 78 1.94 7.67 -10.92
C GLN A 78 2.74 8.87 -11.47
N ARG A 79 4.00 9.05 -11.08
CA ARG A 79 4.92 10.10 -11.57
C ARG A 79 6.10 9.56 -12.39
N TYR A 80 6.02 8.31 -12.84
CA TYR A 80 6.96 7.73 -13.81
C TYR A 80 6.33 7.52 -15.20
N GLU A 81 5.42 8.41 -15.61
CA GLU A 81 5.17 8.68 -17.04
C GLU A 81 6.05 9.84 -17.53
#